data_AF-A0A1M6R2C0-F1
#
_entry.id   AF-A0A1M6R2C0-F1
#
_cell.length_a   1.000
_cell.length_b   1.000
_cell.length_c   1.000
_cell.angle_alpha   90.00
_cell.angle_beta   90.00
_cell.angle_gamma   90.00
#
_symmetry.space_group_name_H-M   'P 1'
#
loop_
_entity.id
_entity.type
_entity.pdbx_description
1 polymer ?
#
loop_
_entity_poly.entity_id
_entity_poly.type
_entity_poly.pdbx_seq_one_letter_code
_entity_poly.pdbx_strand_id
1 'polypeptide(L)' 'MSEVKVKENESLDSALRRFKRTCARDGIMGEVRKREHYDKPSVKRKKKSEAARKRKFK' A
#
# COMPACT_ATOMS: atom_id res chain seq x y z
N MET A 1 4.61 9.28 -1.27
CA MET A 1 4.22 9.83 0.04
C MET A 1 2.84 10.41 -0.14
N SER A 2 1.88 9.92 0.63
CA SER A 2 0.48 10.32 0.56
C SER A 2 0.24 11.58 1.37
N GLU A 3 0.16 12.74 0.71
CA GLU A 3 -0.26 14.01 1.33
C GLU A 3 -1.77 14.21 1.10
N VAL A 4 -2.51 14.56 2.15
CA VAL A 4 -3.94 14.91 2.07
C VAL A 4 -4.13 16.28 2.70
N LYS A 5 -4.40 17.29 1.87
CA LYS A 5 -4.74 18.65 2.34
C LYS A 5 -6.22 18.68 2.74
N VAL A 6 -6.48 19.06 3.99
CA VAL A 6 -7.83 19.20 4.54
C VAL A 6 -8.43 20.50 4.04
N LYS A 7 -9.66 20.47 3.50
CA LYS A 7 -10.39 21.68 3.10
C LYS A 7 -11.20 22.21 4.28
N GLU A 8 -11.46 23.51 4.29
CA GLU A 8 -12.11 24.25 5.40
C GLU A 8 -13.53 23.74 5.74
N ASN A 9 -14.21 23.04 4.83
CA ASN A 9 -15.56 22.47 5.03
C ASN A 9 -15.58 20.94 5.26
N GLU A 10 -14.46 20.34 5.72
CA GLU A 10 -14.39 18.90 5.96
C GLU A 10 -14.35 18.56 7.45
N SER A 11 -15.16 17.58 7.86
CA SER A 11 -15.00 16.92 9.15
C SER A 11 -13.69 16.12 9.20
N LEU A 12 -13.03 16.15 10.35
CA LEU A 12 -11.79 15.44 10.64
C LEU A 12 -11.86 13.95 10.22
N ASP A 13 -13.00 13.31 10.43
CA ASP A 13 -13.19 11.90 10.13
C ASP A 13 -13.19 11.61 8.61
N SER A 14 -13.72 12.54 7.80
CA SER A 14 -13.68 12.45 6.34
C SER A 14 -12.25 12.59 5.78
N ALA A 15 -11.45 13.47 6.39
CA ALA A 15 -10.03 13.60 6.07
C ALA A 15 -9.25 12.32 6.41
N LEU A 16 -9.46 11.76 7.60
CA LEU A 16 -8.82 10.50 8.03
C LEU A 16 -9.20 9.33 7.11
N ARG A 17 -10.45 9.25 6.68
CA ARG A 17 -10.91 8.18 5.80
C ARG A 17 -10.27 8.26 4.41
N ARG A 18 -10.12 9.48 3.85
CA ARG A 18 -9.39 9.69 2.59
C ARG A 18 -7.91 9.39 2.75
N PHE A 19 -7.27 9.84 3.84
CA PHE A 19 -5.88 9.53 4.13
C PHE A 19 -5.62 8.03 4.18
N LYS A 20 -6.44 7.27 4.93
CA LYS A 20 -6.35 5.79 4.98
C LYS A 20 -6.48 5.17 3.58
N ARG A 21 -7.38 5.67 2.74
CA ARG A 21 -7.55 5.19 1.35
C ARG A 21 -6.34 5.53 0.47
N THR A 22 -5.76 6.72 0.61
CA THR A 22 -4.55 7.13 -0.12
C THR A 22 -3.34 6.28 0.31
N CYS A 23 -3.14 6.06 1.62
CA CYS A 23 -2.08 5.18 2.14
C CYS A 23 -2.22 3.73 1.64
N ALA A 24 -3.46 3.24 1.55
CA ALA A 24 -3.73 1.91 1.00
C ALA A 24 -3.46 1.82 -0.50
N ARG A 25 -3.80 2.87 -1.27
CA ARG A 25 -3.53 2.97 -2.71
C ARG A 25 -2.03 3.05 -3.01
N ASP A 26 -1.30 3.86 -2.24
CA ASP A 26 0.14 4.01 -2.36
C ASP A 26 0.89 2.73 -1.95
N GLY A 27 0.22 1.77 -1.32
CA GLY A 27 0.79 0.47 -0.98
C GLY A 27 1.85 0.52 0.11
N ILE A 28 1.94 1.62 0.86
CA ILE A 28 2.98 1.89 1.87
C ILE A 28 3.03 0.76 2.91
N MET A 29 1.87 0.32 3.41
CA MET A 29 1.79 -0.79 4.37
C MET A 29 2.33 -2.12 3.80
N GLY A 30 2.16 -2.35 2.49
CA GLY A 30 2.69 -3.53 1.82
C GLY A 30 4.19 -3.44 1.56
N GLU A 31 4.72 -2.23 1.42
CA GLU A 31 6.16 -1.98 1.25
C GLU A 31 6.92 -2.12 2.58
N VAL A 32 6.38 -1.59 3.66
CA VAL A 32 6.93 -1.76 5.02
C VAL A 32 7.11 -3.25 5.32
N ARG A 33 6.07 -4.06 5.14
CA ARG A 33 6.11 -5.52 5.35
C ARG A 33 7.15 -6.25 4.49
N LYS A 34 7.41 -5.77 3.28
CA LYS A 34 8.44 -6.36 2.39
C LYS A 34 9.86 -5.97 2.78
N ARG A 35 10.02 -4.89 3.55
CA ARG A 35 11.32 -4.34 3.98
C ARG A 35 11.65 -4.69 5.42
N GLU A 36 10.71 -5.25 6.19
CA GLU A 36 10.92 -5.70 7.58
C GLU A 36 12.11 -6.67 7.73
N HIS A 37 12.35 -7.52 6.73
CA HIS A 37 13.47 -8.45 6.72
C HIS A 37 14.09 -8.58 5.33
N TYR A 38 15.37 -8.97 5.29
CA TYR A 38 16.05 -9.26 4.05
C TYR A 38 15.53 -10.55 3.42
N ASP A 39 14.81 -10.41 2.32
CA ASP A 39 14.53 -11.52 1.41
C ASP A 39 15.62 -11.63 0.32
N LYS A 40 16.15 -12.85 0.12
CA LYS A 40 17.06 -13.15 -1.00
C LYS A 40 16.42 -12.78 -2.35
N PRO A 41 17.17 -12.26 -3.34
CA PRO A 41 16.61 -11.84 -4.63
C PRO A 41 15.76 -12.90 -5.35
N SER A 42 16.13 -14.18 -5.24
CA SER A 42 15.37 -15.31 -5.80
C SER A 42 13.98 -15.43 -5.17
N VAL A 43 13.89 -15.31 -3.84
CA VAL A 43 12.62 -15.35 -3.09
C VAL A 43 11.75 -14.16 -3.45
N LYS A 44 12.32 -12.96 -3.60
CA LYS A 44 11.60 -11.77 -4.07
C LYS A 44 10.99 -11.96 -5.46
N ARG A 45 11.74 -12.56 -6.40
CA ARG A 45 11.27 -12.87 -7.76
C ARG A 45 10.12 -13.89 -7.74
N LYS A 46 10.22 -14.94 -6.92
CA LYS A 46 9.16 -15.95 -6.74
C LYS A 46 7.89 -15.35 -6.14
N LYS A 47 8.00 -14.59 -5.04
CA LYS A 47 6.85 -13.89 -4.42
C LYS A 47 6.17 -12.94 -5.42
N LYS A 48 6.93 -12.26 -6.29
CA LYS A 48 6.38 -11.37 -7.33
C LYS A 48 5.59 -12.12 -8.40
N SER A 49 6.10 -13.25 -8.90
CA SER A 49 5.41 -14.04 -9.93
C SER A 49 4.14 -14.71 -9.39
N GLU A 50 4.18 -15.20 -8.15
CA GLU A 50 3.00 -15.75 -7.46
C GLU A 50 1.92 -14.68 -7.25
N ALA A 51 2.30 -13.48 -6.81
CA ALA A 51 1.36 -12.36 -6.66
C ALA A 51 0.71 -11.96 -8.00
N ALA A 52 1.48 -11.98 -9.10
CA ALA A 52 0.96 -11.70 -10.43
C ALA A 52 -0.03 -12.78 -10.91
N ARG A 53 0.28 -14.06 -10.68
CA ARG A 53 -0.64 -15.17 -10.98
C ARG A 53 -1.94 -15.05 -10.20
N LYS A 54 -1.88 -14.80 -8.89
CA LYS A 54 -3.07 -14.60 -8.05
C LYS A 54 -3.96 -13.44 -8.51
N ARG A 55 -3.39 -12.40 -9.12
CA ARG A 55 -4.15 -11.29 -9.71
C ARG A 55 -4.79 -11.63 -11.06
N LYS A 56 -4.22 -12.56 -11.82
CA LYS A 56 -4.77 -12.99 -13.13
C LYS A 56 -6.01 -13.86 -12.99
N PHE A 57 -6.09 -14.62 -11.90
CA PHE A 57 -7.22 -15.52 -11.59
C PHE A 57 -8.25 -14.90 -10.64
N LYS A 58 -8.15 -13.60 -10.35
CA LYS A 58 -9.10 -12.84 -9.56
C LYS A 58 -9.79 -11.83 -10.48
#